data_AF-A0A085U1M9-F1
#
_entry.id   AF-A0A085U1M9-F1
#
_cell.length_a   1.000
_cell.length_b   1.000
_cell.length_c   1.000
_cell.angle_alpha   90.00
_cell.angle_beta   90.00
_cell.angle_gamma   90.00
#
_symmetry.space_group_name_H-M   'P 1'
#
loop_
_entity.id
_entity.type
_entity.pdbx_description
1 polymer ?
#
loop_
_entity_poly.entity_id
_entity_poly.type
_entity_poly.pdbx_seq_one_letter_code
_entity_poly.pdbx_strand_id
1 'polypeptide(L)' 'MICGGVIPQQDYEFLKKAGVKAIFGPGTNIPAAAREILDIIRTTRS' A
#
# COMPACT_ATOMS: atom_id res chain seq x y z
N MET A 1 2.34 -0.85 7.84
CA MET A 1 1.03 -1.46 7.57
C MET A 1 0.71 -1.30 6.09
N ILE A 2 0.06 -2.28 5.47
CA ILE A 2 -0.38 -2.26 4.06
C ILE A 2 -1.89 -2.43 4.08
N CYS A 3 -2.61 -1.61 3.31
CA CYS A 3 -4.07 -1.68 3.20
C CYS A 3 -4.47 -2.13 1.80
N GLY A 4 -5.56 -2.89 1.69
CA GLY A 4 -6.08 -3.35 0.42
C GLY A 4 -7.60 -3.44 0.41
N GLY A 5 -8.18 -3.47 -0.80
CA GLY A 5 -9.63 -3.55 -1.02
C GLY A 5 -10.23 -2.22 -1.46
N VAL A 6 -11.56 -2.10 -1.37
CA VAL A 6 -12.30 -0.89 -1.77
C VAL A 6 -12.17 0.16 -0.66
N ILE A 7 -11.27 1.11 -0.85
CA ILE A 7 -11.00 2.20 0.10
C ILE A 7 -11.39 3.52 -0.57
N PRO A 8 -12.27 4.33 0.05
CA PRO A 8 -12.59 5.67 -0.45
C PRO A 8 -11.35 6.56 -0.55
N GLN A 9 -11.24 7.33 -1.63
CA GLN A 9 -10.06 8.18 -1.86
C GLN A 9 -9.86 9.25 -0.76
N GLN A 10 -10.96 9.68 -0.14
CA GLN A 10 -10.96 10.58 1.03
C GLN A 10 -10.25 9.99 2.26
N ASP A 11 -10.22 8.66 2.40
CA ASP A 11 -9.59 7.98 3.53
C ASP A 11 -8.07 7.77 3.31
N TYR A 12 -7.56 8.02 2.11
CA TYR A 12 -6.15 7.78 1.78
C TYR A 12 -5.23 8.66 2.62
N GLU A 13 -5.58 9.93 2.82
CA GLU A 13 -4.78 10.84 3.64
C GLU A 13 -4.80 10.46 5.12
N PHE A 14 -5.94 9.97 5.61
CA PHE A 14 -6.04 9.43 6.96
C PHE A 14 -5.14 8.20 7.13
N LEU A 15 -5.21 7.24 6.20
CA LEU A 15 -4.42 6.01 6.23
C LEU A 15 -2.91 6.29 6.11
N LYS A 16 -2.50 7.21 5.23
CA LYS A 16 -1.11 7.65 5.13
C LYS A 16 -0.61 8.26 6.45
N LYS A 17 -1.39 9.15 7.07
CA LYS A 17 -1.06 9.73 8.38
C LYS A 17 -0.99 8.70 9.49
N ALA A 18 -1.79 7.64 9.41
CA ALA A 18 -1.73 6.49 10.33
C ALA A 18 -0.51 5.57 10.11
N GLY A 19 0.35 5.85 9.13
CA GLY A 19 1.57 5.08 8.87
C GLY A 19 1.37 3.91 7.90
N VAL A 20 0.31 3.93 7.09
CA VAL A 20 0.15 2.99 5.97
C VAL A 20 1.19 3.31 4.91
N LYS A 21 1.99 2.30 4.52
CA LYS A 21 3.08 2.44 3.55
C LYS A 21 2.65 2.20 2.10
N ALA A 22 1.57 1.45 1.89
CA ALA A 22 1.00 1.19 0.56
C ALA A 22 -0.51 0.90 0.66
N ILE A 23 -1.26 1.30 -0.36
CA ILE A 23 -2.71 1.09 -0.49
C ILE A 23 -2.99 0.43 -1.85
N PHE A 24 -3.53 -0.78 -1.85
CA PHE A 24 -3.83 -1.57 -3.05
C PHE A 24 -5.35 -1.66 -3.28
N GLY A 25 -5.85 -0.83 -4.20
CA GLY A 25 -7.26 -0.73 -4.52
C GLY A 25 -7.81 -1.85 -5.41
N PRO A 26 -9.13 -1.83 -5.71
CA PRO A 26 -9.72 -2.76 -6.67
C PRO A 26 -9.10 -2.55 -8.06
N GLY A 27 -8.73 -3.65 -8.72
CA GLY A 27 -8.09 -3.61 -10.04
C GLY A 27 -6.57 -3.40 -10.02
N THR A 28 -5.94 -3.34 -8.83
CA THR A 28 -4.48 -3.34 -8.74
C THR A 28 -3.89 -4.59 -9.39
N ASN A 29 -2.88 -4.38 -10.25
CA ASN A 29 -2.15 -5.45 -10.90
C ASN A 29 -1.31 -6.23 -9.87
N ILE A 30 -1.60 -7.54 -9.73
CA ILE A 30 -0.98 -8.40 -8.71
C ILE A 30 0.56 -8.44 -8.84
N PRO A 31 1.15 -8.73 -10.02
CA PRO A 31 2.59 -8.63 -10.23
C PRO A 31 3.22 -7.29 -9.82
N ALA A 32 2.55 -6.17 -10.12
CA ALA A 32 3.05 -4.84 -9.77
C ALA A 32 3.04 -4.62 -8.25
N ALA A 33 1.94 -4.96 -7.58
CA ALA A 33 1.81 -4.87 -6.12
C ALA A 33 2.85 -5.76 -5.40
N ALA A 34 3.07 -6.98 -5.89
CA ALA A 34 4.08 -7.86 -5.31
C ALA A 34 5.49 -7.24 -5.36
N ARG A 35 5.84 -6.58 -6.47
CA ARG A 35 7.13 -5.91 -6.61
C ARG A 35 7.28 -4.73 -5.66
N GLU A 36 6.24 -3.92 -5.52
CA GLU A 36 6.20 -2.79 -4.59
C GLU A 36 6.35 -3.24 -3.14
N ILE A 37 5.66 -4.33 -2.75
CA ILE A 37 5.79 -4.92 -1.40
C ILE A 37 7.23 -5.37 -1.13
N LEU A 38 7.86 -6.04 -2.10
CA LEU A 38 9.26 -6.49 -1.96
C LEU A 38 10.22 -5.31 -1.77
N ASP A 39 10.01 -4.21 -2.50
CA ASP A 39 10.84 -3.02 -2.38
C ASP A 39 10.61 -2.29 -1.04
N ILE A 40 9.38 -2.24 -0.53
CA ILE A 40 9.07 -1.71 0.81
C ILE A 40 9.76 -2.55 1.89
N ILE A 41 9.75 -3.87 1.78
CA ILE A 41 10.41 -4.77 2.74
C ILE A 41 11.93 -4.55 2.72
N ARG A 42 12.53 -4.40 1.52
CA ARG A 42 13.96 -4.15 1.36
C ARG A 42 14.39 -2.84 2.00
N THR A 43 13.67 -1.75 1.70
CA THR A 43 13.96 -0.41 2.23
C THR A 43 13.71 -0.27 3.73
N THR A 44 12.83 -1.09 4.31
CA THR A 44 12.57 -1.08 5.76
C THR A 44 13.61 -1.89 6.55
N ARG A 45 14.33 -2.82 5.90
CA ARG A 45 15.37 -3.67 6.55
C ARG A 45 16.77 -3.05 6.59
N SER A 46 17.00 -1.98 5.84
CA SER A 46 18.24 -1.20 5.78
C SER A 46 18.17 0.00 6.72
#